data_AF-G5K9C9-F1
#
_entry.id   AF-G5K9C9-F1
#
_cell.length_a   1.000
_cell.length_b   1.000
_cell.length_c   1.000
_cell.angle_alpha   90.00
_cell.angle_beta   90.00
_cell.angle_gamma   90.00
#
_symmetry.space_group_name_H-M   'P 1'
#
loop_
_entity.id
_entity.type
_entity.pdbx_description
1 polymer ?
#
loop_
_entity_poly.entity_id
_entity_poly.type
_entity_poly.pdbx_seq_one_letter_code
_entity_poly.pdbx_strand_id
1 'polypeptide(L)' 'MYQADSSRLTKGSGLGLSISKELLRVNNAKISVSSVPNIKTVFTVEFAM' A
#
# COMPACT_ATOMS: atom_id res chain seq x y z
N MET A 1 -10.34 18.93 -0.13
CA MET A 1 -10.27 18.12 -1.36
C MET A 1 -9.48 16.82 -1.16
N TYR A 2 -9.75 16.02 -0.12
CA TYR A 2 -9.03 14.76 0.09
C TYR A 2 -9.92 13.61 0.57
N GLN A 3 -11.10 13.54 -0.04
CA GLN A 3 -12.14 12.51 0.05
C GLN A 3 -13.08 12.63 1.25
N ALA A 4 -14.32 13.00 0.94
CA ALA A 4 -15.55 12.40 1.49
C ALA A 4 -16.74 12.99 0.71
N ASP A 5 -17.01 12.46 -0.49
CA ASP A 5 -18.39 12.39 -0.96
C ASP A 5 -18.73 10.89 -1.03
N SER A 6 -19.51 10.44 -0.05
CA SER A 6 -19.81 9.03 0.20
C SER A 6 -20.70 8.39 -0.88
N SER A 7 -21.03 9.11 -1.97
CA SER A 7 -21.92 8.62 -3.03
C SER A 7 -21.22 7.73 -4.06
N ARG A 8 -19.89 7.64 -4.07
CA ARG A 8 -19.17 6.89 -5.10
C ARG A 8 -18.23 5.87 -4.46
N LEU A 9 -18.63 4.59 -4.50
CA LEU A 9 -17.76 3.42 -4.42
C LEU A 9 -16.74 3.47 -5.57
N THR A 10 -15.78 4.38 -5.50
CA THR A 10 -14.68 4.45 -6.46
C THR A 10 -13.55 3.56 -5.99
N LYS A 11 -12.74 3.05 -6.93
CA LYS A 11 -11.61 2.12 -6.71
C LYS A 11 -10.48 2.63 -5.80
N GLY A 12 -10.69 3.74 -5.07
CA GLY A 12 -9.66 4.49 -4.34
C GLY A 12 -8.73 5.25 -5.30
N SER A 13 -8.03 6.26 -4.80
CA SER A 13 -7.10 7.08 -5.59
C SER A 13 -5.76 6.40 -5.91
N GLY A 14 -5.54 5.17 -5.46
CA GLY A 14 -4.27 4.47 -5.59
C GLY A 14 -3.13 5.03 -4.73
N LEU A 15 -3.40 6.00 -3.86
CA LEU A 15 -2.39 6.71 -3.07
C LEU A 15 -1.89 5.91 -1.85
N GLY A 16 -2.65 4.92 -1.37
CA GLY A 16 -2.29 4.18 -0.16
C GLY A 16 -0.92 3.51 -0.27
N LEU A 17 -0.71 2.68 -1.30
CA LEU A 17 0.54 1.95 -1.47
C LEU A 17 1.72 2.86 -1.84
N SER A 18 1.49 3.95 -2.58
CA SER A 18 2.56 4.89 -2.92
C SER A 18 3.06 5.64 -1.68
N ILE A 19 2.15 6.07 -0.80
CA ILE A 19 2.51 6.69 0.49
C ILE A 19 3.24 5.69 1.38
N SER A 20 2.75 4.45 1.48
CA SER A 20 3.42 3.41 2.27
C SER A 20 4.84 3.12 1.78
N LYS A 21 5.05 3.01 0.46
CA LYS A 21 6.39 2.79 -0.12
C LYS A 21 7.36 3.93 0.23
N GLU A 22 6.90 5.16 0.15
CA GLU A 22 7.73 6.33 0.45
C GLU A 22 8.11 6.40 1.93
N LEU A 23 7.17 6.09 2.82
CA LEU A 23 7.45 6.02 4.26
C LEU A 23 8.50 4.94 4.57
N LEU A 24 8.37 3.76 3.98
CA LEU A 24 9.33 2.67 4.18
C LEU A 24 10.72 3.03 3.63
N ARG A 25 10.79 3.70 2.48
CA ARG A 25 12.04 4.22 1.91
C ARG A 25 12.77 5.17 2.88
N VAL A 26 12.06 6.10 3.52
CA VAL A 26 12.63 7.03 4.51
C VAL A 26 13.09 6.32 5.79
N ASN A 27 12.49 5.19 6.14
CA ASN A 27 12.83 4.38 7.32
C ASN A 27 13.86 3.28 7.02
N ASN A 28 14.58 3.34 5.89
CA ASN A 28 15.49 2.29 5.43
C ASN A 28 14.87 0.88 5.44
N ALA A 29 13.56 0.80 5.21
CA ALA A 29 12.80 -0.43 5.18
C ALA A 29 12.50 -0.85 3.73
N LYS A 30 12.42 -2.16 3.52
CA LYS A 30 12.11 -2.78 2.24
C LYS A 30 10.71 -3.35 2.26
N ILE A 31 9.99 -3.25 1.14
CA ILE A 31 8.69 -3.89 0.94
C ILE A 31 8.73 -4.84 -0.25
N SER A 32 8.17 -6.04 -0.08
CA SER A 32 7.98 -7.03 -1.14
C SER A 32 6.53 -7.54 -1.15
N VAL A 33 6.09 -8.04 -2.30
CA VAL A 33 4.74 -8.59 -2.47
C VAL A 33 4.82 -9.98 -3.08
N SER A 34 4.03 -10.90 -2.54
CA SER A 34 3.79 -12.22 -3.11
C SER A 34 2.29 -12.42 -3.25
N SER A 35 1.83 -12.69 -4.47
CA SER A 35 0.41 -12.86 -4.77
C SER A 35 0.17 -14.18 -5.48
N VAL A 36 -0.81 -14.93 -4.98
CA VAL A 36 -1.37 -16.09 -5.64
C VAL A 36 -2.79 -15.71 -6.06
N PRO A 37 -3.05 -15.51 -7.38
CA PRO A 37 -4.34 -15.05 -7.88
C PRO A 37 -5.49 -15.91 -7.33
N ASN A 38 -6.56 -15.25 -6.91
CA ASN A 38 -7.76 -15.88 -6.34
C ASN A 38 -7.55 -16.67 -5.04
N ILE A 39 -6.36 -16.61 -4.41
CA ILE A 39 -6.07 -17.29 -3.14
C ILE A 39 -5.65 -16.26 -2.08
N LYS A 40 -4.55 -15.54 -2.30
CA LYS A 40 -4.05 -14.56 -1.32
C LYS A 40 -3.06 -13.58 -1.93
N THR A 41 -2.91 -12.43 -1.29
CA THR A 41 -1.81 -11.49 -1.53
C THR A 41 -1.17 -11.15 -0.19
N VAL A 42 0.15 -11.22 -0.12
CA VAL A 42 0.95 -10.98 1.08
C VAL A 42 1.93 -9.86 0.78
N PHE A 43 1.91 -8.82 1.61
CA PHE A 43 2.90 -7.75 1.62
C PHE A 43 3.81 -7.96 2.82
N THR A 44 5.11 -8.00 2.60
CA THR A 44 6.13 -8.18 3.64
C THR A 44 6.95 -6.90 3.73
N VAL A 45 7.16 -6.43 4.96
CA VAL A 45 7.97 -5.25 5.26
C VAL A 45 9.14 -5.68 6.15
N GLU A 46 10.35 -5.32 5.75
CA GLU A 46 11.59 -5.62 6.45
C GLU A 46 12.26 -4.30 6.84
N PHE A 47 12.43 -4.06 8.13
CA PHE A 47 13.17 -2.89 8.63
C PHE A 47 14.63 -3.32 8.84
N ALA A 48 15.58 -2.55 8.32
CA ALA A 48 16.98 -2.73 8.67
C ALA A 48 17.20 -2.26 10.12
N MET A 49 17.77 -3.12 10.97
CA MET A 49 18.28 -2.74 12.30
C MET A 49 19.63 -2.04 12.18
#